data_AF-A0A0N0P3J1-F1
#
_entry.id   AF-A0A0N0P3J1-F1
#
_cell.length_a   1.000
_cell.length_b   1.000
_cell.length_c   1.000
_cell.angle_alpha   90.00
_cell.angle_beta   90.00
_cell.angle_gamma   90.00
#
_symmetry.space_group_name_H-M   'P 1'
#
loop_
_entity.id
_entity.type
_entity.pdbx_description
1 polymer ?
#
loop_
_entity_poly.entity_id
_entity_poly.type
_entity_poly.pdbx_seq_one_letter_code
_entity_poly.pdbx_strand_id
1 'polypeptide(L)'
;MPTAAATLLFRDFVWGPASSSTKESSCLLSRHASTITNHRNSNADVLAVGPAVSANVHQLNRSIRRCLVDRRRFNNDHHDTCMFIERSKNLNVVAYTANLVDLKTGAAVASGEKKADLTFKASDPLHAYWIKIEPEHVARRRARGEMEDICELNMVERKLAFGCSANLLSKEKFFAEVLTDKASRNAATAEERGAIEVLYDELHPCLCRFTAMPSWPVWMVRLPPLMENTAASVALLDTEDDGVSSSACASRDSNGGEALAFNMRSTVVAMLALINGELSVLQKVYVCSVEPKHFYQLPRVEYIDVYGTSLATGKELCERRVN
;
A
#
# COMPACT_ATOMS: atom_id res chain seq x y z
N MET A 1 2.83 2.83 23.65
CA MET A 1 3.78 2.51 22.56
C MET A 1 3.03 2.70 21.25
N PRO A 2 3.58 3.43 20.27
CA PRO A 2 2.94 3.53 18.96
C PRO A 2 2.82 2.14 18.37
N THR A 3 1.60 1.70 18.08
CA THR A 3 1.34 0.41 17.42
C THR A 3 1.93 0.47 16.02
N ALA A 4 2.74 -0.53 15.66
CA ALA A 4 3.32 -0.59 14.32
C ALA A 4 2.22 -0.80 13.27
N ALA A 5 2.36 -0.18 12.09
CA ALA A 5 1.43 -0.36 10.98
C ALA A 5 1.25 -1.84 10.60
N ALA A 6 2.31 -2.64 10.70
CA ALA A 6 2.27 -4.09 10.49
C ALA A 6 1.38 -4.82 11.50
N THR A 7 1.42 -4.44 12.77
CA THR A 7 0.54 -4.99 13.81
C THR A 7 -0.92 -4.71 13.47
N LEU A 8 -1.26 -3.49 13.03
CA LEU A 8 -2.63 -3.13 12.65
C LEU A 8 -3.07 -3.85 11.38
N LEU A 9 -2.21 -3.94 10.36
CA LEU A 9 -2.46 -4.72 9.14
C LEU A 9 -2.85 -6.16 9.46
N PHE A 10 -2.03 -6.82 10.27
CA PHE A 10 -2.27 -8.22 10.62
C PHE A 10 -3.50 -8.38 11.53
N ARG A 11 -3.57 -7.60 12.61
CA ARG A 11 -4.62 -7.74 13.62
C ARG A 11 -6.00 -7.38 13.07
N ASP A 12 -6.12 -6.24 12.40
CA ASP A 12 -7.44 -5.69 12.06
C ASP A 12 -7.99 -6.26 10.75
N PHE A 13 -7.13 -6.70 9.83
CA PHE A 13 -7.56 -7.14 8.49
C PHE A 13 -7.30 -8.61 8.20
N VAL A 14 -6.32 -9.26 8.84
CA VAL A 14 -6.04 -10.69 8.62
C VAL A 14 -6.65 -11.56 9.72
N TRP A 15 -6.57 -11.12 10.97
CA TRP A 15 -7.03 -11.88 12.13
C TRP A 15 -8.44 -11.47 12.62
N GLY A 16 -8.74 -10.17 12.58
CA GLY A 16 -9.98 -9.59 13.07
C GLY A 16 -11.20 -9.54 12.15
N PRO A 17 -11.24 -10.03 10.88
CA PRO A 17 -12.43 -9.85 10.05
C PRO A 17 -13.66 -10.66 10.52
N ALA A 18 -13.52 -11.52 11.55
CA ALA A 18 -14.56 -12.43 12.01
C ALA A 18 -15.68 -11.81 12.90
N SER A 19 -15.75 -10.50 13.13
CA SER A 19 -16.79 -9.95 14.03
C SER A 19 -17.26 -8.52 13.73
N SER A 20 -17.75 -8.25 12.52
CA SER A 20 -18.52 -7.02 12.25
C SER A 20 -19.72 -7.24 11.32
N SER A 21 -20.53 -8.23 11.67
CA SER A 21 -21.93 -8.29 11.24
C SER A 21 -22.81 -8.68 12.41
N THR A 22 -23.03 -7.74 13.34
CA THR A 22 -24.33 -7.43 13.96
C THR A 22 -24.15 -6.41 15.10
N LYS A 23 -24.92 -5.32 14.99
CA LYS A 23 -25.48 -4.44 16.02
C LYS A 23 -24.71 -4.18 17.33
N GLU A 24 -24.58 -2.89 17.62
CA GLU A 24 -24.43 -2.28 18.95
C GLU A 24 -24.79 -3.19 20.13
N SER A 25 -23.84 -3.41 21.04
CA SER A 25 -24.04 -3.09 22.45
C SER A 25 -22.73 -3.21 23.23
N SER A 26 -22.52 -2.25 24.13
CA SER A 26 -21.45 -2.21 25.11
C SER A 26 -21.38 -3.48 25.98
N CYS A 27 -20.18 -3.98 26.25
CA CYS A 27 -19.71 -4.33 27.60
C CYS A 27 -18.30 -4.94 27.57
N LEU A 28 -17.58 -4.70 28.67
CA LEU A 28 -16.21 -5.09 29.00
C LEU A 28 -15.89 -6.57 28.66
N LEU A 29 -14.78 -6.78 27.95
CA LEU A 29 -14.21 -8.10 27.67
C LEU A 29 -13.52 -8.68 28.92
N SER A 30 -14.27 -9.46 29.69
CA SER A 30 -13.73 -10.46 30.61
C SER A 30 -13.32 -11.69 29.80
N ARG A 31 -12.02 -12.02 29.85
CA ARG A 31 -11.48 -13.29 29.34
C ARG A 31 -11.88 -14.42 30.28
N HIS A 32 -12.84 -15.25 29.91
CA HIS A 32 -13.00 -16.57 30.50
C HIS A 32 -12.44 -17.65 29.57
N ALA A 33 -11.47 -18.39 30.10
CA ALA A 33 -10.94 -19.61 29.54
C ALA A 33 -12.04 -20.68 29.48
N SER A 34 -12.19 -21.32 28.32
CA SER A 34 -12.92 -22.58 28.20
C SER A 34 -11.95 -23.65 27.70
N THR A 35 -11.56 -24.51 28.63
CA THR A 35 -10.78 -25.72 28.39
C THR A 35 -11.63 -26.72 27.62
N ILE A 36 -11.25 -27.04 26.37
CA ILE A 36 -11.70 -28.25 25.70
C ILE A 36 -10.48 -29.13 25.48
N THR A 37 -10.37 -30.17 26.31
CA THR A 37 -9.46 -31.29 26.13
C THR A 37 -9.92 -32.12 24.94
N ASN A 38 -9.07 -32.30 23.92
CA ASN A 38 -9.21 -33.42 23.01
C ASN A 38 -7.87 -34.06 22.67
N HIS A 39 -7.97 -35.38 22.55
CA HIS A 39 -6.94 -36.39 22.57
C HIS A 39 -5.98 -36.33 21.38
N ARG A 40 -4.71 -36.64 21.66
CA ARG A 40 -3.59 -36.88 20.73
C ARG A 40 -3.97 -37.74 19.51
N ASN A 41 -3.52 -37.32 18.34
CA ASN A 41 -2.86 -38.22 17.38
C ASN A 41 -1.72 -37.49 16.69
N SER A 42 -0.50 -37.94 16.97
CA SER A 42 0.74 -37.49 16.35
C SER A 42 0.99 -38.27 15.06
N ASN A 43 0.94 -37.63 13.91
CA ASN A 43 1.63 -38.06 12.68
C ASN A 43 1.68 -36.92 11.66
N ALA A 44 2.91 -36.57 11.23
CA ALA A 44 3.29 -35.77 10.07
C ALA A 44 2.51 -34.44 9.85
N ASP A 45 2.94 -33.41 10.57
CA ASP A 45 2.41 -32.04 10.53
C ASP A 45 2.92 -31.30 9.29
N VAL A 46 2.32 -31.57 8.12
CA VAL A 46 2.31 -30.61 7.03
C VAL A 46 1.33 -29.52 7.45
N LEU A 47 1.87 -28.41 7.95
CA LEU A 47 1.15 -27.20 8.34
C LEU A 47 0.35 -26.64 7.16
N ALA A 48 -0.82 -27.21 6.91
CA ALA A 48 -1.78 -26.65 5.98
C ALA A 48 -2.39 -25.41 6.65
N VAL A 49 -1.82 -24.24 6.36
CA VAL A 49 -2.46 -22.96 6.67
C VAL A 49 -3.85 -22.98 6.02
N GLY A 50 -4.89 -22.82 6.84
CA GLY A 50 -6.26 -23.02 6.39
C GLY A 50 -6.66 -22.06 5.24
N PRO A 51 -7.58 -22.47 4.35
CA PRO A 51 -8.08 -21.64 3.24
C PRO A 51 -8.58 -20.24 3.66
N ALA A 52 -9.03 -20.10 4.91
CA ALA A 52 -9.52 -18.85 5.48
C ALA A 52 -8.46 -17.74 5.53
N VAL A 53 -7.20 -18.06 5.80
CA VAL A 53 -6.14 -17.05 5.91
C VAL A 53 -5.80 -16.44 4.55
N SER A 54 -5.67 -17.28 3.52
CA SER A 54 -5.45 -16.83 2.14
C SER A 54 -6.61 -15.95 1.66
N ALA A 55 -7.85 -16.33 1.99
CA ALA A 55 -9.03 -15.50 1.71
C ALA A 55 -8.96 -14.12 2.39
N ASN A 56 -8.51 -14.05 3.64
CA ASN A 56 -8.34 -12.78 4.36
C ASN A 56 -7.24 -11.90 3.73
N VAL A 57 -6.13 -12.48 3.26
CA VAL A 57 -5.08 -11.73 2.55
C VAL A 57 -5.59 -11.20 1.20
N HIS A 58 -6.38 -11.98 0.47
CA HIS A 58 -7.05 -11.49 -0.74
C HIS A 58 -8.07 -10.39 -0.44
N GLN A 59 -8.80 -10.49 0.67
CA GLN A 59 -9.70 -9.43 1.12
C GLN A 59 -8.93 -8.15 1.46
N LEU A 60 -7.80 -8.25 2.18
CA LEU A 60 -6.92 -7.11 2.46
C LEU A 60 -6.41 -6.48 1.15
N ASN A 61 -5.93 -7.28 0.20
CA ASN A 61 -5.50 -6.79 -1.11
C ASN A 61 -6.63 -6.03 -1.82
N ARG A 62 -7.86 -6.57 -1.82
CA ARG A 62 -9.04 -5.88 -2.35
C ARG A 62 -9.34 -4.58 -1.62
N SER A 63 -9.27 -4.54 -0.30
CA SER A 63 -9.49 -3.33 0.51
C SER A 63 -8.45 -2.26 0.20
N ILE A 64 -7.17 -2.62 0.10
CA ILE A 64 -6.12 -1.68 -0.30
C ILE A 64 -6.40 -1.12 -1.70
N ARG A 65 -6.76 -1.99 -2.66
CA ARG A 65 -7.07 -1.58 -4.04
C ARG A 65 -8.25 -0.61 -4.14
N ARG A 66 -9.27 -0.76 -3.30
CA ARG A 66 -10.42 0.17 -3.22
C ARG A 66 -10.01 1.58 -2.78
N CYS A 67 -8.98 1.67 -1.95
CA CYS A 67 -8.46 2.94 -1.44
C CYS A 67 -7.40 3.57 -2.36
N LEU A 68 -7.02 2.91 -3.45
CA LEU A 68 -6.10 3.46 -4.43
C LEU A 68 -6.83 4.39 -5.41
N VAL A 69 -6.18 5.50 -5.76
CA VAL A 69 -6.66 6.48 -6.74
C VAL A 69 -6.00 6.24 -8.09
N ASP A 70 -6.70 6.59 -9.17
CA ASP A 70 -6.19 6.46 -10.54
C ASP A 70 -4.88 7.24 -10.71
N ARG A 71 -3.91 6.62 -11.39
CA ARG A 71 -2.55 7.15 -11.58
C ARG A 71 -2.44 7.88 -12.91
N ARG A 72 -3.21 8.95 -13.00
CA ARG A 72 -3.18 9.91 -14.12
C ARG A 72 -2.98 11.32 -13.60
N ARG A 73 -2.21 11.44 -12.51
CA ARG A 73 -2.01 12.70 -11.78
C ARG A 73 -1.09 13.65 -12.54
N PHE A 74 -0.18 13.10 -13.35
CA PHE A 74 0.75 13.83 -14.23
C PHE A 74 1.25 12.91 -15.36
N ASN A 75 1.96 13.48 -16.34
CA ASN A 75 2.62 12.71 -17.39
C ASN A 75 3.68 11.77 -16.77
N ASN A 76 3.70 10.51 -17.20
CA ASN A 76 4.55 9.44 -16.64
C ASN A 76 4.20 9.05 -15.19
N ASP A 77 2.93 9.22 -14.78
CA ASP A 77 2.39 8.55 -13.61
C ASP A 77 2.10 7.07 -13.97
N HIS A 78 2.87 6.15 -13.40
CA HIS A 78 2.83 4.73 -13.75
C HIS A 78 2.13 3.89 -12.67
N HIS A 79 1.74 2.66 -13.00
CA HIS A 79 1.17 1.68 -12.06
C HIS A 79 2.07 1.36 -10.86
N ASP A 80 3.36 1.72 -10.92
CA ASP A 80 4.33 1.56 -9.84
C ASP A 80 4.72 2.88 -9.17
N THR A 81 4.24 4.03 -9.66
CA THR A 81 4.39 5.34 -9.01
C THR A 81 3.48 5.45 -7.78
N CYS A 82 4.01 5.00 -6.64
CA CYS A 82 3.23 4.74 -5.43
C CYS A 82 3.10 5.95 -4.48
N MET A 83 3.88 7.01 -4.68
CA MET A 83 3.77 8.27 -3.94
C MET A 83 4.35 9.43 -4.74
N PHE A 84 3.92 10.66 -4.47
CA PHE A 84 4.61 11.86 -4.92
C PHE A 84 4.57 12.96 -3.84
N ILE A 85 5.54 13.87 -3.91
CA ILE A 85 5.63 15.07 -3.08
C ILE A 85 5.31 16.31 -3.93
N GLU A 86 4.28 17.04 -3.51
CA GLU A 86 4.02 18.43 -3.92
C GLU A 86 4.79 19.39 -3.03
N ARG A 87 5.08 20.59 -3.55
CA ARG A 87 5.79 21.62 -2.78
C ARG A 87 5.11 22.97 -2.89
N SER A 88 5.30 23.80 -1.86
CA SER A 88 4.82 25.19 -1.87
C SER A 88 5.43 26.07 -2.96
N LYS A 89 6.61 25.72 -3.49
CA LYS A 89 7.39 26.59 -4.38
C LYS A 89 6.82 26.68 -5.80
N ASN A 90 6.43 25.55 -6.38
CA ASN A 90 6.00 25.44 -7.77
C ASN A 90 5.25 24.13 -8.00
N LEU A 91 4.73 23.97 -9.21
CA LEU A 91 3.94 22.79 -9.61
C LEU A 91 4.78 21.54 -9.90
N ASN A 92 6.11 21.61 -9.80
CA ASN A 92 6.95 20.44 -10.03
C ASN A 92 6.84 19.49 -8.82
N VAL A 93 6.78 18.19 -9.10
CA VAL A 93 6.61 17.17 -8.07
C VAL A 93 7.82 16.24 -8.03
N VAL A 94 8.07 15.64 -6.87
CA VAL A 94 8.98 14.49 -6.78
C VAL A 94 8.14 13.23 -6.76
N ALA A 95 8.32 12.36 -7.75
CA ALA A 95 7.64 11.07 -7.81
C ALA A 95 8.53 9.96 -7.25
N TYR A 96 7.88 8.95 -6.68
CA TYR A 96 8.52 7.75 -6.14
C TYR A 96 7.91 6.53 -6.84
N THR A 97 8.74 5.81 -7.57
CA THR A 97 8.33 4.65 -8.37
C THR A 97 9.05 3.41 -7.89
N ALA A 98 8.29 2.36 -7.61
CA ALA A 98 8.83 1.10 -7.17
C ALA A 98 9.50 0.35 -8.33
N ASN A 99 10.67 -0.21 -8.07
CA ASN A 99 11.39 -1.03 -9.04
C ASN A 99 11.03 -2.49 -8.83
N LEU A 100 10.23 -3.05 -9.73
CA LEU A 100 9.85 -4.45 -9.71
C LEU A 100 10.76 -5.28 -10.61
N VAL A 101 11.01 -6.52 -10.19
CA VAL A 101 11.70 -7.54 -10.97
C VAL A 101 10.92 -8.85 -10.94
N ASP A 102 11.07 -9.64 -11.99
CA ASP A 102 10.55 -11.00 -12.03
C ASP A 102 11.37 -11.89 -11.08
N LEU A 103 10.68 -12.61 -10.19
CA LEU A 103 11.32 -13.37 -9.11
C LEU A 103 12.24 -14.49 -9.62
N LYS A 104 11.91 -15.07 -10.79
CA LYS A 104 12.65 -16.22 -11.36
C LYS A 104 13.86 -15.77 -12.15
N THR A 105 13.71 -14.72 -12.94
CA THR A 105 14.74 -14.25 -13.88
C THR A 105 15.58 -13.10 -13.34
N GLY A 106 15.09 -12.38 -12.33
CA GLY A 106 15.69 -11.14 -11.83
C GLY A 106 15.62 -9.97 -12.82
N ALA A 107 14.92 -10.13 -13.95
CA ALA A 107 14.80 -9.10 -14.97
C ALA A 107 13.82 -7.99 -14.52
N ALA A 108 14.11 -6.76 -14.92
CA ALA A 108 13.18 -5.64 -14.73
C ALA A 108 11.87 -5.90 -15.49
N VAL A 109 10.75 -5.53 -14.89
CA VAL A 109 9.42 -5.69 -15.49
C VAL A 109 8.80 -4.34 -15.83
N ALA A 110 7.95 -4.35 -16.86
CA ALA A 110 7.17 -3.18 -17.21
C ALA A 110 6.11 -2.88 -16.15
N SER A 111 5.71 -1.62 -16.08
CA SER A 111 4.73 -1.19 -15.08
C SER A 111 3.34 -1.76 -15.35
N GLY A 112 2.67 -2.24 -14.29
CA GLY A 112 1.32 -2.79 -14.39
C GLY A 112 1.24 -4.22 -14.96
N GLU A 113 2.37 -4.93 -15.01
CA GLU A 113 2.48 -6.31 -15.48
C GLU A 113 1.50 -7.24 -14.73
N LYS A 114 0.87 -8.15 -15.47
CA LYS A 114 -0.18 -9.05 -14.97
C LYS A 114 0.39 -10.37 -14.42
N LYS A 115 1.48 -10.28 -13.65
CA LYS A 115 2.20 -11.43 -13.12
C LYS A 115 2.21 -11.42 -11.60
N ALA A 116 1.93 -12.57 -10.98
CA ALA A 116 2.01 -12.75 -9.54
C ALA A 116 3.45 -12.90 -9.03
N ASP A 117 4.36 -13.45 -9.85
CA ASP A 117 5.75 -13.78 -9.48
C ASP A 117 6.69 -12.55 -9.58
N LEU A 118 6.28 -11.42 -9.01
CA LEU A 118 7.06 -10.18 -9.00
C LEU A 118 7.51 -9.85 -7.58
N THR A 119 8.70 -9.29 -7.46
CA THR A 119 9.23 -8.79 -6.18
C THR A 119 9.94 -7.46 -6.38
N PHE A 120 10.26 -6.76 -5.28
CA PHE A 120 11.03 -5.53 -5.34
C PHE A 120 12.50 -5.82 -5.64
N LYS A 121 13.13 -4.98 -6.46
CA LYS A 121 14.58 -5.04 -6.71
C LYS A 121 15.34 -4.76 -5.41
N ALA A 122 15.94 -5.78 -4.81
CA ALA A 122 16.52 -5.69 -3.46
C ALA A 122 17.58 -4.58 -3.28
N SER A 123 18.37 -4.30 -4.32
CA SER A 123 19.43 -3.28 -4.26
C SER A 123 18.91 -1.84 -4.33
N ASP A 124 17.74 -1.65 -4.95
CA ASP A 124 17.17 -0.33 -5.24
C ASP A 124 15.65 -0.47 -5.45
N PRO A 125 14.87 -0.71 -4.38
CA PRO A 125 13.46 -1.06 -4.51
C PRO A 125 12.56 0.14 -4.80
N LEU A 126 13.03 1.37 -4.57
CA LEU A 126 12.26 2.59 -4.74
C LEU A 126 13.14 3.70 -5.34
N HIS A 127 12.75 4.20 -6.50
CA HIS A 127 13.44 5.27 -7.21
C HIS A 127 12.70 6.60 -7.07
N ALA A 128 13.45 7.69 -6.87
CA ALA A 128 12.93 9.03 -6.69
C ALA A 128 13.48 10.00 -7.75
N TYR A 129 12.59 10.76 -8.39
CA TYR A 129 12.93 11.70 -9.47
C TYR A 129 11.98 12.89 -9.52
N TRP A 130 12.43 13.98 -10.13
CA TRP A 130 11.58 15.13 -10.45
C TRP A 130 10.70 14.84 -11.66
N ILE A 131 9.48 15.37 -11.61
CA ILE A 131 8.64 15.55 -12.79
C ILE A 131 8.39 17.04 -12.95
N LYS A 132 8.82 17.58 -14.09
CA LYS A 132 8.65 18.99 -14.45
C LYS A 132 7.28 19.18 -15.10
N ILE A 133 6.36 19.77 -14.35
CA ILE A 133 4.95 19.98 -14.78
C ILE A 133 4.70 21.46 -15.07
N GLU A 134 5.51 22.36 -14.49
CA GLU A 134 5.35 23.80 -14.65
C GLU A 134 5.50 24.23 -16.12
N PRO A 135 4.47 24.84 -16.75
CA PRO A 135 4.45 25.09 -18.19
C PRO A 135 5.66 25.88 -18.71
N GLU A 136 6.11 26.89 -17.96
CA GLU A 136 7.29 27.69 -18.31
C GLU A 136 8.58 26.87 -18.28
N HIS A 137 8.69 25.91 -17.35
CA HIS A 137 9.84 25.01 -17.27
C HIS A 137 9.83 24.02 -18.44
N VAL A 138 8.66 23.43 -18.72
CA VAL A 138 8.49 22.51 -19.85
C VAL A 138 8.79 23.22 -21.17
N ALA A 139 8.24 24.42 -21.40
CA ALA A 139 8.49 25.20 -22.62
C ALA A 139 9.98 25.49 -22.83
N ARG A 140 10.70 25.90 -21.77
CA ARG A 140 12.15 26.12 -21.84
C ARG A 140 12.93 24.85 -22.15
N ARG A 141 12.54 23.70 -21.58
CA ARG A 141 13.16 22.40 -21.89
C ARG A 141 12.94 21.99 -23.34
N ARG A 142 11.71 22.13 -23.83
CA ARG A 142 11.37 21.85 -25.24
C ARG A 142 12.14 22.75 -26.20
N ALA A 143 12.32 24.03 -25.87
CA ALA A 143 13.17 24.94 -26.66
C ALA A 143 14.66 24.50 -26.73
N ARG A 144 15.13 23.69 -25.77
CA ARG A 144 16.48 23.08 -25.78
C ARG A 144 16.52 21.68 -26.40
N GLY A 145 15.40 21.16 -26.91
CA GLY A 145 15.29 19.80 -27.44
C GLY A 145 15.13 18.70 -26.39
N GLU A 146 14.92 19.06 -25.11
CA GLU A 146 14.67 18.08 -24.05
C GLU A 146 13.19 17.69 -24.06
N MET A 147 12.88 16.48 -24.53
CA MET A 147 11.50 15.99 -24.70
C MET A 147 10.93 15.27 -23.47
N GLU A 148 11.79 14.91 -22.52
CA GLU A 148 11.37 14.24 -21.28
C GLU A 148 11.07 15.24 -20.16
N ASP A 149 10.03 14.96 -19.38
CA ASP A 149 9.64 15.76 -18.20
C ASP A 149 10.28 15.23 -16.92
N ILE A 150 10.90 14.06 -16.97
CA ILE A 150 11.60 13.43 -15.86
C ILE A 150 13.00 14.02 -15.74
N CYS A 151 13.41 14.35 -14.52
CA CYS A 151 14.79 14.69 -14.20
C CYS A 151 15.25 13.95 -12.94
N GLU A 152 16.45 13.37 -12.98
CA GLU A 152 17.05 12.75 -11.81
C GLU A 152 17.29 13.75 -10.66
N LEU A 153 17.10 13.28 -9.42
CA LEU A 153 17.50 14.05 -8.25
C LEU A 153 19.01 14.18 -8.21
N ASN A 154 19.51 15.40 -8.02
CA ASN A 154 20.92 15.62 -7.78
C ASN A 154 21.33 15.10 -6.39
N MET A 155 22.64 15.05 -6.12
CA MET A 155 23.17 14.49 -4.86
C MET A 155 22.65 15.21 -3.61
N VAL A 156 22.48 16.53 -3.67
CA VAL A 156 22.03 17.35 -2.55
C VAL A 156 20.56 17.11 -2.29
N GLU A 157 19.73 17.14 -3.33
CA GLU A 157 18.29 16.84 -3.25
C GLU A 157 18.05 15.44 -2.70
N ARG A 158 18.79 14.45 -3.19
CA ARG A 158 18.70 13.06 -2.75
C ARG A 158 19.14 12.88 -1.30
N LYS A 159 20.16 13.59 -0.82
CA LYS A 159 20.63 13.43 0.56
C LYS A 159 19.83 14.23 1.58
N LEU A 160 19.37 15.43 1.23
CA LEU A 160 18.91 16.42 2.21
C LEU A 160 17.42 16.74 2.15
N ALA A 161 16.71 16.44 1.06
CA ALA A 161 15.31 16.84 0.91
C ALA A 161 14.39 15.70 0.49
N PHE A 162 14.65 15.09 -0.67
CA PHE A 162 13.69 14.22 -1.35
C PHE A 162 14.17 12.78 -1.53
N GLY A 163 15.30 12.43 -0.93
CA GLY A 163 15.75 11.05 -0.90
C GLY A 163 14.77 10.10 -0.22
N CYS A 164 14.95 8.82 -0.53
CA CYS A 164 14.35 7.73 0.21
C CYS A 164 15.40 6.63 0.42
N SER A 165 15.24 5.89 1.51
CA SER A 165 15.84 4.58 1.70
C SER A 165 14.72 3.57 1.86
N ALA A 166 14.76 2.51 1.08
CA ALA A 166 13.74 1.48 1.08
C ALA A 166 14.44 0.13 1.25
N ASN A 167 14.03 -0.62 2.26
CA ASN A 167 14.66 -1.89 2.64
C ASN A 167 13.62 -2.99 2.60
N LEU A 168 13.85 -4.00 1.76
CA LEU A 168 13.03 -5.20 1.77
C LEU A 168 13.15 -5.86 3.15
N LEU A 169 12.02 -6.15 3.78
CA LEU A 169 12.04 -6.80 5.09
C LEU A 169 12.33 -8.29 4.88
N SER A 170 13.20 -8.86 5.71
CA SER A 170 13.27 -10.32 5.84
C SER A 170 12.02 -10.80 6.57
N LYS A 171 11.69 -12.08 6.39
CA LYS A 171 10.57 -12.71 7.07
C LYS A 171 10.65 -12.50 8.58
N GLU A 172 11.81 -12.75 9.20
CA GLU A 172 12.02 -12.58 10.65
C GLU A 172 11.82 -11.15 11.13
N LYS A 173 12.26 -10.16 10.34
CA LYS A 173 12.03 -8.74 10.65
C LYS A 173 10.56 -8.39 10.55
N PHE A 174 9.87 -8.87 9.51
CA PHE A 174 8.43 -8.67 9.37
C PHE A 174 7.65 -9.28 10.54
N PHE A 175 8.01 -10.49 10.97
CA PHE A 175 7.47 -11.11 12.18
C PHE A 175 7.66 -10.24 13.42
N ALA A 176 8.84 -9.63 13.60
CA ALA A 176 9.09 -8.74 14.72
C ALA A 176 8.32 -7.41 14.64
N GLU A 177 8.01 -6.94 13.43
CA GLU A 177 7.17 -5.74 13.21
C GLU A 177 5.69 -6.02 13.48
N VAL A 178 5.18 -7.20 13.10
CA VAL A 178 3.80 -7.60 13.40
C VAL A 178 3.63 -7.87 14.89
N LEU A 179 4.54 -8.65 15.48
CA LEU A 179 4.54 -9.06 16.88
C LEU A 179 5.64 -8.30 17.63
N THR A 180 5.33 -7.06 18.01
CA THR A 180 6.32 -6.09 18.49
C THR A 180 7.02 -6.48 19.79
N ASP A 181 6.34 -7.18 20.70
CA ASP A 181 6.90 -7.56 21.99
C ASP A 181 7.30 -9.05 22.05
N LYS A 182 8.25 -9.35 22.94
CA LYS A 182 8.78 -10.72 23.10
C LYS A 182 7.72 -11.70 23.62
N ALA A 183 6.78 -11.24 24.44
CA ALA A 183 5.75 -12.11 25.00
C ALA A 183 4.77 -12.54 23.90
N SER A 184 4.32 -11.62 23.05
CA SER A 184 3.47 -11.91 21.88
C SER A 184 4.16 -12.86 20.90
N ARG A 185 5.46 -12.67 20.63
CA ARG A 185 6.22 -13.61 19.77
C ARG A 185 6.30 -15.03 20.35
N ASN A 186 6.48 -15.14 21.66
CA ASN A 186 6.55 -16.42 22.33
C ASN A 186 5.17 -17.09 22.45
N ALA A 187 4.11 -16.29 22.60
CA ALA A 187 2.74 -16.76 22.70
C ALA A 187 2.10 -17.09 21.34
N ALA A 188 2.69 -16.60 20.24
CA ALA A 188 2.15 -16.80 18.89
C ALA A 188 2.07 -18.28 18.52
N THR A 189 0.86 -18.72 18.23
CA THR A 189 0.51 -20.08 17.82
C THR A 189 1.10 -20.42 16.45
N ALA A 190 1.15 -21.72 16.11
CA ALA A 190 1.62 -22.15 14.79
C ALA A 190 0.75 -21.59 13.66
N GLU A 191 -0.57 -21.48 13.88
CA GLU A 191 -1.52 -20.90 12.94
C GLU A 191 -1.27 -19.41 12.72
N GLU A 192 -1.09 -18.63 13.79
CA GLU A 192 -0.77 -17.20 13.71
C GLU A 192 0.55 -16.98 12.96
N ARG A 193 1.56 -17.81 13.25
CA ARG A 193 2.82 -17.73 12.53
C ARG A 193 2.62 -18.01 11.06
N GLY A 194 1.98 -19.13 10.70
CA GLY A 194 1.66 -19.48 9.32
C GLY A 194 0.89 -18.38 8.58
N ALA A 195 -0.02 -17.68 9.25
CA ALA A 195 -0.74 -16.56 8.65
C ALA A 195 0.13 -15.34 8.38
N ILE A 196 1.06 -15.01 9.28
CA ILE A 196 2.05 -13.96 9.05
C ILE A 196 2.96 -14.35 7.88
N GLU A 197 3.32 -15.63 7.73
CA GLU A 197 4.10 -16.11 6.58
C GLU A 197 3.38 -15.90 5.26
N VAL A 198 2.12 -16.32 5.17
CA VAL A 198 1.30 -16.12 3.96
C VAL A 198 1.18 -14.63 3.64
N LEU A 199 0.94 -13.79 4.65
CA LEU A 199 0.87 -12.33 4.44
C LEU A 199 2.20 -11.77 3.90
N TYR A 200 3.34 -12.25 4.42
CA TYR A 200 4.67 -11.84 3.97
C TYR A 200 4.92 -12.24 2.52
N ASP A 201 4.67 -13.51 2.19
CA ASP A 201 4.92 -14.09 0.86
C ASP A 201 4.01 -13.44 -0.20
N GLU A 202 2.78 -13.05 0.18
CA GLU A 202 1.88 -12.33 -0.73
C GLU A 202 2.27 -10.86 -0.89
N LEU A 203 2.57 -10.13 0.18
CA LEU A 203 2.74 -8.67 0.11
C LEU A 203 4.17 -8.20 -0.16
N HIS A 204 5.19 -9.02 0.10
CA HIS A 204 6.62 -8.67 -0.01
C HIS A 204 6.97 -7.30 0.61
N PRO A 205 6.69 -7.08 1.90
CA PRO A 205 6.73 -5.74 2.48
C PRO A 205 8.13 -5.11 2.49
N CYS A 206 8.18 -3.83 2.16
CA CYS A 206 9.38 -3.01 2.16
C CYS A 206 9.19 -1.79 3.08
N LEU A 207 10.15 -1.55 3.99
CA LEU A 207 10.10 -0.39 4.87
C LEU A 207 10.82 0.79 4.22
N CYS A 208 10.07 1.86 4.00
CA CYS A 208 10.54 3.10 3.38
C CYS A 208 10.74 4.19 4.44
N ARG A 209 11.87 4.90 4.33
CA ARG A 209 12.16 6.13 5.08
C ARG A 209 12.45 7.24 4.10
N PHE A 210 11.73 8.34 4.23
CA PHE A 210 11.87 9.51 3.37
C PHE A 210 12.66 10.58 4.09
N THR A 211 13.58 11.24 3.38
CA THR A 211 14.35 12.35 3.94
C THR A 211 13.43 13.50 4.36
N ALA A 212 12.36 13.76 3.60
CA ALA A 212 11.36 14.76 3.95
C ALA A 212 10.57 14.38 5.23
N MET A 213 10.40 13.09 5.51
CA MET A 213 9.55 12.58 6.60
C MET A 213 10.27 11.50 7.42
N PRO A 214 11.38 11.84 8.11
CA PRO A 214 12.27 10.83 8.69
C PRO A 214 11.63 10.06 9.86
N SER A 215 10.65 10.66 10.54
CA SER A 215 9.92 10.07 11.66
C SER A 215 8.65 9.32 11.23
N TRP A 216 8.36 9.25 9.94
CA TRP A 216 7.16 8.57 9.43
C TRP A 216 7.52 7.18 8.89
N PRO A 217 7.15 6.09 9.59
CA PRO A 217 7.31 4.76 9.03
C PRO A 217 6.29 4.58 7.90
N VAL A 218 6.78 4.32 6.69
CA VAL A 218 5.93 4.04 5.53
C VAL A 218 6.27 2.66 4.99
N TRP A 219 5.23 1.88 4.73
CA TRP A 219 5.33 0.53 4.24
C TRP A 219 4.97 0.51 2.77
N MET A 220 5.88 0.06 1.93
CA MET A 220 5.59 -0.22 0.54
C MET A 220 5.28 -1.71 0.40
N VAL A 221 4.11 -2.03 -0.16
CA VAL A 221 3.66 -3.41 -0.36
C VAL A 221 3.32 -3.64 -1.82
N ARG A 222 3.59 -4.86 -2.28
CA ARG A 222 3.23 -5.33 -3.62
C ARG A 222 1.92 -6.09 -3.53
N LEU A 223 0.94 -5.68 -4.32
CA LEU A 223 -0.37 -6.30 -4.39
C LEU A 223 -0.41 -7.22 -5.61
N PRO A 224 -0.43 -8.55 -5.44
CA PRO A 224 -0.56 -9.49 -6.55
C PRO A 224 -1.91 -9.31 -7.27
N PRO A 225 -2.03 -9.80 -8.51
CA PRO A 225 -3.29 -9.88 -9.23
C PRO A 225 -4.35 -10.63 -8.41
N LEU A 226 -5.57 -10.10 -8.36
CA LEU A 226 -6.71 -10.83 -7.83
C LEU A 226 -7.26 -11.70 -8.96
N MET A 227 -6.99 -13.01 -8.89
CA MET A 227 -7.66 -13.96 -9.77
C MET A 227 -9.09 -14.12 -9.28
N GLU A 228 -10.07 -13.68 -10.07
CA GLU A 228 -11.48 -13.99 -9.81
C GLU A 228 -11.67 -15.49 -9.99
N ASN A 229 -11.69 -16.24 -8.89
CA ASN A 229 -12.30 -17.56 -8.91
C ASN A 229 -13.78 -17.35 -9.24
N THR A 230 -14.17 -17.72 -10.46
CA THR A 230 -15.51 -17.55 -11.05
C THR A 230 -16.63 -18.22 -10.22
N ALA A 231 -16.29 -18.92 -9.14
CA ALA A 231 -17.23 -19.60 -8.25
C ALA A 231 -17.64 -18.79 -7.00
N ALA A 232 -16.91 -17.75 -6.60
CA ALA A 232 -17.15 -17.07 -5.31
C ALA A 232 -17.92 -15.73 -5.40
N SER A 233 -18.08 -15.19 -6.61
CA SER A 233 -18.73 -13.88 -6.80
C SER A 233 -20.25 -13.93 -6.98
N VAL A 234 -20.86 -15.13 -7.00
CA VAL A 234 -22.30 -15.31 -7.21
C VAL A 234 -23.10 -15.42 -5.90
N ALA A 235 -22.46 -15.64 -4.75
CA ALA A 235 -23.18 -16.00 -3.53
C ALA A 235 -23.73 -14.82 -2.68
N LEU A 236 -23.78 -13.58 -3.20
CA LEU A 236 -24.24 -12.43 -2.40
C LEU A 236 -25.22 -11.47 -3.09
N LEU A 237 -25.71 -11.80 -4.29
CA LEU A 237 -26.72 -10.98 -4.97
C LEU A 237 -27.74 -11.87 -5.68
N ASP A 238 -28.54 -12.60 -4.90
CA ASP A 238 -29.82 -13.13 -5.36
C ASP A 238 -30.92 -12.53 -4.48
N THR A 239 -31.48 -11.41 -4.94
CA THR A 239 -32.89 -11.09 -4.67
C THR A 239 -33.54 -10.77 -6.00
N GLU A 240 -34.54 -11.57 -6.30
CA GLU A 240 -35.31 -11.68 -7.53
C GLU A 240 -35.91 -10.35 -8.00
N ASP A 241 -35.89 -10.09 -9.31
CA ASP A 241 -37.02 -9.44 -9.96
C ASP A 241 -37.14 -9.87 -11.42
N ASP A 242 -38.38 -10.20 -11.79
CA ASP A 242 -38.81 -10.78 -13.05
C ASP A 242 -39.00 -9.69 -14.12
N GLY A 243 -38.66 -10.03 -15.36
CA GLY A 243 -39.51 -9.65 -16.49
C GLY A 243 -39.03 -8.54 -17.44
N VAL A 244 -38.78 -9.01 -18.68
CA VAL A 244 -39.23 -8.46 -19.98
C VAL A 244 -38.11 -8.08 -20.95
N SER A 245 -38.13 -8.80 -22.07
CA SER A 245 -37.26 -8.73 -23.22
C SER A 245 -37.57 -7.54 -24.13
N SER A 246 -36.57 -6.83 -24.65
CA SER A 246 -36.35 -6.65 -26.11
C SER A 246 -35.21 -5.68 -26.46
N SER A 247 -34.38 -6.13 -27.41
CA SER A 247 -33.86 -5.41 -28.59
C SER A 247 -32.93 -4.18 -28.47
N ALA A 248 -31.69 -4.44 -28.93
CA ALA A 248 -30.85 -3.62 -29.82
C ALA A 248 -30.03 -2.43 -29.26
N CYS A 249 -28.70 -2.62 -29.35
CA CYS A 249 -27.70 -1.64 -29.79
C CYS A 249 -27.45 -0.39 -28.93
N ALA A 250 -26.66 -0.53 -27.88
CA ALA A 250 -25.51 0.33 -27.57
C ALA A 250 -24.88 -0.16 -26.25
N SER A 251 -23.60 -0.50 -26.28
CA SER A 251 -22.80 -0.87 -25.11
C SER A 251 -22.70 0.34 -24.15
N ARG A 252 -23.66 0.41 -23.24
CA ARG A 252 -23.63 1.20 -22.01
C ARG A 252 -23.50 0.17 -20.91
N ASP A 253 -22.28 -0.03 -20.41
CA ASP A 253 -22.03 -0.82 -19.21
C ASP A 253 -22.66 -0.09 -18.02
N SER A 254 -23.93 -0.39 -17.78
CA SER A 254 -24.57 -0.26 -16.49
C SER A 254 -24.28 -1.53 -15.70
N ASN A 255 -23.35 -1.44 -14.75
CA ASN A 255 -23.37 -2.23 -13.53
C ASN A 255 -22.71 -1.39 -12.45
N GLY A 256 -23.42 -1.14 -11.34
CA GLY A 256 -22.91 -0.44 -10.16
C GLY A 256 -21.85 -1.23 -9.39
N GLY A 257 -20.89 -1.83 -10.10
CA GLY A 257 -19.68 -2.38 -9.50
C GLY A 257 -18.79 -1.22 -9.07
N GLU A 258 -18.26 -1.30 -7.85
CA GLU A 258 -17.22 -0.37 -7.38
C GLU A 258 -16.14 -0.23 -8.47
N ALA A 259 -16.09 0.94 -9.11
CA ALA A 259 -15.09 1.23 -10.12
C ALA A 259 -13.72 1.31 -9.45
N LEU A 260 -12.96 0.22 -9.48
CA LEU A 260 -11.58 0.22 -9.01
C LEU A 260 -10.71 1.05 -9.95
N ALA A 261 -9.85 1.88 -9.37
CA ALA A 261 -8.85 2.65 -10.13
C ALA A 261 -7.91 1.78 -10.97
N PHE A 262 -7.71 0.51 -10.57
CA PHE A 262 -6.78 -0.41 -11.20
C PHE A 262 -7.47 -1.70 -11.63
N ASN A 263 -7.04 -2.24 -12.77
CA ASN A 263 -7.43 -3.58 -13.19
C ASN A 263 -7.00 -4.61 -12.13
N MET A 264 -7.95 -5.42 -11.66
CA MET A 264 -7.70 -6.48 -10.67
C MET A 264 -6.60 -7.46 -11.10
N ARG A 265 -6.38 -7.62 -12.41
CA ARG A 265 -5.38 -8.54 -12.99
C ARG A 265 -3.96 -7.98 -13.02
N SER A 266 -3.77 -6.69 -12.74
CA SER A 266 -2.44 -6.08 -12.72
C SER A 266 -1.84 -6.16 -11.32
N THR A 267 -0.53 -6.41 -11.25
CA THR A 267 0.23 -6.13 -10.03
C THR A 267 0.28 -4.63 -9.80
N VAL A 268 0.10 -4.21 -8.55
CA VAL A 268 0.08 -2.80 -8.16
C VAL A 268 0.88 -2.64 -6.88
N VAL A 269 1.57 -1.51 -6.73
CA VAL A 269 2.31 -1.19 -5.50
C VAL A 269 1.55 -0.16 -4.69
N ALA A 270 1.42 -0.35 -3.38
CA ALA A 270 0.78 0.62 -2.49
C ALA A 270 1.74 1.06 -1.39
N MET A 271 1.60 2.31 -0.94
CA MET A 271 2.23 2.78 0.30
C MET A 271 1.19 2.82 1.41
N LEU A 272 1.54 2.30 2.58
CA LEU A 272 0.71 2.21 3.76
C LEU A 272 1.39 2.94 4.91
N ALA A 273 0.62 3.77 5.62
CA ALA A 273 1.11 4.54 6.76
C ALA A 273 -0.01 4.75 7.77
N LEU A 274 0.36 5.13 8.99
CA LEU A 274 -0.61 5.64 9.95
C LEU A 274 -0.79 7.14 9.71
N ILE A 275 -2.04 7.57 9.49
CA ILE A 275 -2.44 8.97 9.33
C ILE A 275 -3.54 9.23 10.34
N ASN A 276 -3.33 10.17 11.26
CA ASN A 276 -4.19 10.41 12.42
C ASN A 276 -4.47 9.15 13.26
N GLY A 277 -3.50 8.23 13.32
CA GLY A 277 -3.62 6.95 14.02
C GLY A 277 -4.37 5.85 13.26
N GLU A 278 -4.89 6.14 12.05
CA GLU A 278 -5.57 5.16 11.21
C GLU A 278 -4.65 4.60 10.12
N LEU A 279 -4.70 3.28 9.93
CA LEU A 279 -3.97 2.62 8.86
C LEU A 279 -4.58 3.01 7.51
N SER A 280 -3.77 3.64 6.67
CA SER A 280 -4.23 4.31 5.46
C SER A 280 -3.34 4.01 4.27
N VAL A 281 -3.93 4.02 3.07
CA VAL A 281 -3.18 4.08 1.81
C VAL A 281 -2.69 5.51 1.62
N LEU A 282 -1.37 5.69 1.67
CA LEU A 282 -0.71 6.95 1.42
C LEU A 282 -0.79 7.29 -0.08
N GLN A 283 -1.27 8.50 -0.40
CA GLN A 283 -1.47 8.93 -1.79
C GLN A 283 -0.46 10.00 -2.20
N LYS A 284 -0.35 11.06 -1.39
CA LYS A 284 0.52 12.19 -1.65
C LYS A 284 0.99 12.85 -0.37
N VAL A 285 2.06 13.61 -0.50
CA VAL A 285 2.63 14.42 0.57
C VAL A 285 2.80 15.83 0.04
N TYR A 286 2.44 16.84 0.83
CA TYR A 286 2.72 18.23 0.53
C TYR A 286 3.76 18.75 1.49
N VAL A 287 4.82 19.37 0.96
CA VAL A 287 5.90 19.95 1.75
C VAL A 287 5.86 21.47 1.60
N CYS A 288 5.57 22.16 2.71
CA CYS A 288 5.75 23.60 2.78
C CYS A 288 7.16 23.91 3.26
N SER A 289 7.93 24.59 2.42
CA SER A 289 9.29 25.01 2.75
C SER A 289 9.47 26.51 2.54
N VAL A 290 10.25 27.13 3.43
CA VAL A 290 10.74 28.50 3.27
C VAL A 290 12.11 28.45 2.63
N GLU A 291 12.21 29.13 1.49
CA GLU A 291 13.47 29.34 0.82
C GLU A 291 14.34 30.31 1.64
N PRO A 292 15.62 30.01 1.81
CA PRO A 292 16.50 30.88 2.54
C PRO A 292 16.81 32.13 1.71
N LYS A 293 17.13 33.23 2.42
CA LYS A 293 17.59 34.47 1.77
C LYS A 293 18.97 34.35 1.15
N HIS A 294 19.75 33.35 1.57
CA HIS A 294 21.12 33.15 1.11
C HIS A 294 21.32 31.72 0.57
N PHE A 295 22.07 31.59 -0.53
CA PHE A 295 22.26 30.33 -1.26
C PHE A 295 22.97 29.22 -0.48
N TYR A 296 23.68 29.56 0.61
CA TYR A 296 24.39 28.60 1.47
C TYR A 296 23.54 28.04 2.61
N GLN A 297 22.34 28.60 2.82
CA GLN A 297 21.38 28.06 3.79
C GLN A 297 20.52 27.02 3.07
N LEU A 298 20.16 25.95 3.77
CA LEU A 298 19.24 24.94 3.24
C LEU A 298 17.79 25.43 3.43
N PRO A 299 16.87 25.10 2.51
CA PRO A 299 15.46 25.35 2.71
C PRO A 299 14.97 24.74 4.02
N ARG A 300 14.22 25.51 4.80
CA ARG A 300 13.60 25.03 6.03
C ARG A 300 12.22 24.50 5.71
N VAL A 301 11.94 23.25 6.07
CA VAL A 301 10.57 22.72 6.03
C VAL A 301 9.79 23.33 7.20
N GLU A 302 8.69 24.02 6.92
CA GLU A 302 7.79 24.55 7.94
C GLU A 302 6.83 23.47 8.42
N TYR A 303 6.17 22.81 7.48
CA TYR A 303 5.25 21.72 7.77
C TYR A 303 5.12 20.78 6.59
N ILE A 304 4.57 19.61 6.89
CA ILE A 304 4.27 18.55 5.94
C ILE A 304 2.83 18.12 6.15
N ASP A 305 2.06 18.08 5.07
CA ASP A 305 0.73 17.50 5.07
C ASP A 305 0.79 16.14 4.36
N VAL A 306 0.32 15.10 5.06
CA VAL A 306 0.31 13.72 4.57
C VAL A 306 -1.13 13.34 4.27
N TYR A 307 -1.40 12.96 3.03
CA TYR A 307 -2.75 12.65 2.55
C TYR A 307 -2.87 11.17 2.20
N GLY A 308 -3.96 10.55 2.62
CA GLY A 308 -4.26 9.17 2.28
C GLY A 308 -5.73 8.81 2.47
N THR A 309 -6.05 7.55 2.25
CA THR A 309 -7.38 7.00 2.46
C THR A 309 -7.34 5.92 3.52
N SER A 310 -8.17 6.05 4.55
CA SER A 310 -8.33 5.05 5.61
C SER A 310 -8.75 3.70 5.03
N LEU A 311 -8.03 2.63 5.36
CA LEU A 311 -8.40 1.27 4.95
C LEU A 311 -9.68 0.79 5.65
N ALA A 312 -9.98 1.33 6.83
CA ALA A 312 -11.15 0.94 7.61
C ALA A 312 -12.42 1.63 7.11
N THR A 313 -12.35 2.91 6.78
CA THR A 313 -13.53 3.73 6.45
C THR A 313 -13.65 4.09 4.97
N GLY A 314 -12.59 3.94 4.19
CA GLY A 314 -12.53 4.42 2.80
C GLY A 314 -12.53 5.95 2.66
N LYS A 315 -12.48 6.70 3.77
CA LYS A 315 -12.48 8.18 3.76
C LYS A 315 -11.08 8.74 3.61
N GLU A 316 -11.01 9.90 2.97
CA GLU A 316 -9.77 10.68 2.88
C GLU A 316 -9.37 11.23 4.27
N LEU A 317 -8.07 11.18 4.55
CA LEU A 317 -7.45 11.67 5.76
C LEU A 317 -6.27 12.59 5.42
N CYS A 318 -6.06 13.59 6.26
CA CYS A 318 -4.91 14.49 6.20
C CYS A 318 -4.33 14.65 7.61
N GLU A 319 -3.03 14.46 7.76
CA GLU A 319 -2.30 14.77 9.00
C GLU A 319 -1.20 15.79 8.69
N ARG A 320 -1.22 16.91 9.42
CA ARG A 320 -0.18 17.94 9.36
C ARG A 320 0.86 17.69 10.44
N ARG A 321 2.15 17.74 10.09
CA ARG A 321 3.25 17.80 11.04
C ARG A 321 4.10 19.03 10.84
N VAL A 322 4.47 19.65 11.95
CA VAL A 322 5.42 20.76 12.02
C VAL A 322 6.76 20.15 12.45
N ASN A 323 7.82 20.41 11.68
CA ASN A 323 9.17 19.99 12.01
C ASN A 323 9.81 20.91 13.06
#